data_AF-B1HRE5-F1
#
_entry.id   AF-B1HRE5-F1
#
_cell.length_a   1.000
_cell.length_b   1.000
_cell.length_c   1.000
_cell.angle_alpha   90.00
_cell.angle_beta   90.00
_cell.angle_gamma   90.00
#
_symmetry.space_group_name_H-M   'P 1'
#
loop_
_entity.id
_entity.type
_entity.pdbx_description
1 polymer ?
#
loop_
_entity_poly.entity_id
_entity_poly.type
_entity_poly.pdbx_seq_one_letter_code
_entity_poly.pdbx_strand_id
1 'polypeptide(L)'
;MNWPALATGIDTVAFYMSVGNIAYIARKLIENGRKATTPVAVIEWGTTAQQRTITGQLDEIANIIEREGYHNPSMIVVGDVVNVREKIQWFEEQGLAFS
;
A
#
# COMPACT_ATOMS: atom_id res chain seq x y z
N MET A 1 3.67 -6.61 18.49
CA MET A 1 4.27 -6.46 17.15
C MET A 1 5.65 -5.82 17.31
N ASN A 2 6.70 -6.39 16.71
CA ASN A 2 8.07 -5.86 16.82
C ASN A 2 8.29 -4.79 15.73
N TRP A 3 7.97 -3.54 16.06
CA TRP A 3 8.06 -2.40 15.13
C TRP A 3 9.48 -2.11 14.62
N PRO A 4 10.53 -2.14 15.47
CA PRO A 4 11.91 -2.02 14.99
C PRO A 4 12.25 -3.01 13.87
N ALA A 5 11.93 -4.29 14.07
CA ALA A 5 12.23 -5.33 13.08
C ALA A 5 11.48 -5.12 11.74
N LEU A 6 10.23 -4.65 11.80
CA LEU A 6 9.42 -4.35 10.59
C LEU A 6 9.92 -3.10 9.85
N ALA A 7 10.41 -2.10 10.57
CA ALA A 7 10.84 -0.84 9.98
C ALA A 7 12.17 -0.97 9.23
N THR A 8 13.15 -1.69 9.80
CA THR A 8 14.53 -1.73 9.29
C THR A 8 15.00 -3.09 8.82
N GLY A 9 14.37 -4.18 9.27
CA GLY A 9 14.81 -5.54 8.97
C GLY A 9 14.13 -6.20 7.76
N ILE A 10 13.07 -5.59 7.21
CA ILE A 10 12.26 -6.17 6.15
C ILE A 10 12.09 -5.17 5.00
N ASP A 11 12.47 -5.57 3.79
CA ASP A 11 12.42 -4.72 2.60
C ASP A 11 10.97 -4.41 2.18
N THR A 12 10.09 -5.41 2.22
CA THR A 12 8.68 -5.31 1.85
C THR A 12 7.77 -5.80 2.96
N VAL A 13 6.85 -4.95 3.41
CA VAL A 13 5.86 -5.32 4.43
C VAL A 13 4.46 -5.26 3.83
N ALA A 14 3.73 -6.36 3.94
CA ALA A 14 2.33 -6.46 3.52
C ALA A 14 1.41 -6.50 4.73
N PHE A 15 0.41 -5.62 4.75
CA PHE A 15 -0.59 -5.50 5.80
C PHE A 15 -1.97 -5.85 5.24
N TYR A 16 -2.66 -6.77 5.90
CA TYR A 16 -4.03 -7.19 5.56
C TYR A 16 -5.04 -6.50 6.48
N MET A 17 -6.22 -6.14 5.95
CA MET A 17 -7.34 -5.56 6.71
C MET A 17 -6.96 -4.30 7.53
N SER A 18 -5.98 -3.54 7.04
CA SER A 18 -5.29 -2.52 7.85
C SER A 18 -5.70 -1.09 7.52
N VAL A 19 -6.67 -0.87 6.63
CA VAL A 19 -7.10 0.47 6.21
C VAL A 19 -7.54 1.31 7.40
N GLY A 20 -8.31 0.76 8.34
CA GLY A 20 -8.72 1.47 9.56
C GLY A 20 -7.57 1.84 10.51
N ASN A 21 -6.39 1.23 10.37
CA ASN A 21 -5.23 1.42 11.25
C ASN A 21 -4.01 2.01 10.53
N ILE A 22 -4.12 2.37 9.25
CA ILE A 22 -2.96 2.76 8.43
C ILE A 22 -2.23 3.98 8.97
N ALA A 23 -2.94 5.00 9.48
CA ALA A 23 -2.32 6.16 10.11
C ALA A 23 -1.44 5.78 11.31
N TYR A 24 -1.91 4.83 12.12
CA TYR A 24 -1.14 4.31 13.26
C TYR A 24 0.07 3.49 12.79
N ILE A 25 -0.10 2.63 11.79
CA ILE A 25 0.97 1.80 11.22
C ILE A 25 2.07 2.68 10.61
N ALA A 26 1.70 3.64 9.76
CA ALA A 26 2.60 4.58 9.12
C ALA A 26 3.44 5.34 10.15
N ARG A 27 2.78 5.92 11.16
CA ARG A 27 3.47 6.59 12.27
C ARG A 27 4.46 5.66 12.97
N LYS A 28 4.03 4.43 13.30
CA LYS A 28 4.91 3.47 13.99
C LYS A 28 6.11 3.06 13.16
N LEU A 29 5.95 2.85 11.85
CA LEU A 29 7.06 2.53 10.96
C LEU A 29 8.06 3.69 10.88
N ILE A 30 7.56 4.93 10.74
CA ILE A 30 8.41 6.14 10.69
C ILE A 30 9.16 6.34 12.01
N GLU A 31 8.47 6.25 13.15
CA GLU A 31 9.07 6.34 14.50
C GLU A 31 10.19 5.31 14.72
N ASN A 32 10.14 4.17 14.03
CA ASN A 32 11.10 3.07 14.16
C ASN A 32 12.14 3.06 13.03
N GLY A 33 12.24 4.13 12.23
CA GLY A 33 13.34 4.34 11.28
C GLY A 33 13.01 4.07 9.81
N ARG A 34 11.75 3.78 9.47
CA ARG A 34 11.33 3.74 8.06
C ARG A 34 11.26 5.17 7.51
N LYS A 35 11.73 5.39 6.28
CA LYS A 35 11.66 6.71 5.64
C LYS A 35 10.19 7.10 5.42
N ALA A 36 9.82 8.34 5.73
CA ALA A 36 8.49 8.90 5.46
C ALA A 36 8.12 8.80 3.97
N THR A 37 9.11 8.98 3.10
CA THR A 37 8.97 8.88 1.64
C THR A 37 8.92 7.44 1.11
N THR A 38 8.87 6.43 1.98
CA THR A 38 8.82 5.02 1.53
C THR A 38 7.55 4.81 0.69
N PRO A 39 7.67 4.22 -0.51
CA PRO A 39 6.51 3.93 -1.34
C PRO A 39 5.51 2.99 -0.68
N VAL A 40 4.23 3.28 -0.85
CA VAL A 40 3.10 2.47 -0.36
C VAL A 40 2.10 2.28 -1.49
N ALA A 41 1.57 1.06 -1.62
CA ALA A 41 0.41 0.74 -2.45
C ALA A 41 -0.75 0.26 -1.59
N VAL A 42 -1.97 0.64 -1.94
CA VAL A 42 -3.21 0.17 -1.32
C VAL A 42 -4.07 -0.44 -2.42
N ILE A 43 -4.41 -1.72 -2.27
CA ILE A 43 -5.16 -2.51 -3.25
C ILE A 43 -6.48 -2.92 -2.61
N GLU A 44 -7.57 -2.30 -3.05
CA GLU A 44 -8.95 -2.60 -2.64
C GLU A 44 -9.55 -3.62 -3.60
N TRP A 45 -10.32 -4.59 -3.09
CA TRP A 45 -10.97 -5.64 -3.88
C TRP A 45 -10.01 -6.36 -4.86
N GLY A 46 -8.80 -6.68 -4.41
CA GLY A 46 -7.75 -7.29 -5.22
C GLY A 46 -8.22 -8.54 -5.98
N THR A 47 -7.76 -8.72 -7.21
CA THR A 47 -8.11 -9.83 -8.14
C THR A 47 -9.58 -9.92 -8.57
N THR A 48 -10.37 -8.85 -8.33
CA THR A 48 -11.76 -8.76 -8.79
C THR A 48 -11.92 -7.68 -9.85
N ALA A 49 -13.07 -7.67 -10.54
CA ALA A 49 -13.43 -6.60 -11.47
C ALA A 49 -13.60 -5.22 -10.81
N GLN A 50 -13.71 -5.17 -9.47
CA GLN A 50 -13.87 -3.93 -8.69
C GLN A 50 -12.53 -3.44 -8.13
N GLN A 51 -11.41 -4.03 -8.54
CA GLN A 51 -10.10 -3.68 -8.01
C GLN A 51 -9.79 -2.20 -8.22
N ARG A 52 -9.43 -1.51 -7.13
CA ARG A 52 -8.90 -0.15 -7.16
C ARG A 52 -7.54 -0.14 -6.50
N THR A 53 -6.58 0.57 -7.08
CA THR A 53 -5.26 0.74 -6.47
C THR A 53 -4.85 2.21 -6.45
N ILE A 54 -4.31 2.63 -5.31
CA ILE A 54 -3.58 3.90 -5.17
C ILE A 54 -2.16 3.63 -4.71
N THR A 55 -1.26 4.52 -5.07
CA THR A 55 0.10 4.58 -4.57
C THR A 55 0.37 5.94 -3.95
N GLY A 56 1.28 6.00 -2.99
CA GLY A 56 1.69 7.23 -2.32
C GLY A 56 2.88 7.00 -1.41
N GLN A 57 3.27 8.04 -0.67
CA GLN A 57 4.31 7.95 0.35
C GLN A 57 3.72 7.54 1.69
N LEU A 58 4.56 6.95 2.56
CA LEU A 58 4.12 6.40 3.84
C LEU A 58 3.51 7.46 4.77
N ASP A 59 3.99 8.70 4.73
CA ASP A 59 3.46 9.83 5.49
C ASP A 59 2.17 10.44 4.91
N GLU A 60 1.90 10.24 3.62
CA GLU A 60 0.74 10.79 2.92
C GLU A 60 -0.41 9.78 2.76
N ILE A 61 -0.10 8.49 2.76
CA ILE A 61 -1.03 7.45 2.30
C ILE A 61 -2.34 7.41 3.09
N ALA A 62 -2.31 7.70 4.39
CA ALA A 62 -3.52 7.76 5.22
C ALA A 62 -4.49 8.84 4.74
N ASN A 63 -3.98 10.02 4.36
CA ASN A 63 -4.79 11.13 3.86
C ASN A 63 -5.36 10.81 2.47
N ILE A 64 -4.57 10.11 1.63
CA ILE A 64 -5.03 9.69 0.30
C ILE A 64 -6.17 8.67 0.44
N ILE A 65 -6.02 7.67 1.31
CA ILE A 65 -7.06 6.67 1.61
C ILE A 65 -8.37 7.34 2.01
N GLU A 66 -8.32 8.30 2.92
CA GLU A 66 -9.51 9.02 3.41
C GLU A 66 -10.15 9.86 2.30
N ARG A 67 -9.35 10.66 1.59
CA ARG A 67 -9.83 11.51 0.50
C ARG A 67 -10.48 10.72 -0.64
N GLU A 68 -9.90 9.58 -1.01
CA GLU A 68 -10.34 8.75 -2.12
C GLU A 68 -11.37 7.67 -1.72
N GLY A 69 -11.75 7.62 -0.44
CA GLY A 69 -12.76 6.70 0.09
C GLY A 69 -12.41 5.22 -0.07
N TYR A 70 -11.19 4.83 0.30
CA TYR A 70 -10.75 3.43 0.33
C TYR A 70 -11.22 2.73 1.60
N HIS A 71 -11.75 1.52 1.46
CA HIS A 71 -12.30 0.73 2.55
C HIS A 71 -11.77 -0.71 2.54
N ASN A 72 -12.17 -1.48 3.55
CA ASN A 72 -11.95 -2.92 3.52
C ASN A 72 -12.95 -3.59 2.55
N PRO A 73 -12.59 -4.71 1.91
CA PRO A 73 -11.33 -5.43 2.01
C PRO A 73 -10.21 -4.79 1.18
N SER A 74 -9.07 -4.54 1.85
CA SER A 74 -7.89 -3.93 1.24
C SER A 74 -6.59 -4.54 1.76
N MET A 75 -5.58 -4.54 0.90
CA MET A 75 -4.19 -4.91 1.19
C MET A 75 -3.30 -3.69 1.04
N ILE A 76 -2.37 -3.49 1.97
CA ILE A 76 -1.40 -2.40 1.94
C ILE A 76 -0.01 -2.99 1.83
N VAL A 77 0.77 -2.53 0.86
CA VAL A 77 2.16 -2.95 0.62
C VAL A 77 3.07 -1.75 0.82
N VAL A 78 4.06 -1.87 1.70
CA VAL A 78 5.04 -0.82 2.02
C VAL A 78 6.43 -1.28 1.61
N GLY A 79 7.11 -0.50 0.76
CA GLY A 79 8.49 -0.74 0.33
C GLY A 79 8.74 -0.49 -1.16
N ASP A 80 10.01 -0.53 -1.55
CA ASP A 80 10.45 -0.19 -2.91
C ASP A 80 9.89 -1.11 -4.00
N VAL A 81 9.36 -2.28 -3.62
CA VAL A 81 8.62 -3.18 -4.52
C VAL A 81 7.41 -2.48 -5.17
N VAL A 82 6.84 -1.46 -4.53
CA VAL A 82 5.73 -0.68 -5.08
C VAL A 82 6.13 0.01 -6.39
N ASN A 83 7.39 0.44 -6.53
CA ASN A 83 7.90 1.06 -7.77
C ASN A 83 7.99 0.05 -8.93
N VAL A 84 7.97 -1.25 -8.64
CA VAL A 84 7.93 -2.28 -9.68
C VAL A 84 6.53 -2.36 -10.32
N ARG A 85 5.48 -1.87 -9.65
CA ARG A 85 4.11 -1.81 -10.21
C ARG A 85 4.06 -1.04 -11.52
N GLU A 86 4.74 0.09 -11.64
CA GLU A 86 4.81 0.87 -12.88
C GLU A 86 5.38 0.05 -14.05
N LYS A 87 6.23 -0.94 -13.76
CA LYS A 87 6.82 -1.84 -14.75
C LYS A 87 5.94 -3.06 -15.07
N ILE A 88 4.93 -3.34 -14.25
CA ILE A 88 4.08 -4.55 -14.31
C ILE A 88 2.61 -4.20 -14.66
N GLN A 89 2.28 -2.92 -14.88
CA GLN A 89 0.93 -2.43 -15.25
C GLN A 89 0.29 -3.13 -16.47
N TRP A 90 1.06 -3.90 -17.24
CA TRP A 90 0.58 -4.74 -18.34
C TRP A 90 -0.63 -5.63 -18.00
N PHE A 91 -0.81 -6.02 -16.72
CA PHE A 91 -1.95 -6.88 -16.32
C PHE A 91 -3.30 -6.13 -16.28
N GLU A 92 -3.30 -4.81 -16.02
CA GLU A 92 -4.52 -3.99 -16.04
C GLU A 92 -4.90 -3.60 -17.48
N GLU A 93 -3.92 -3.46 -18.38
CA GLU A 93 -4.15 -3.18 -19.80
C GLU A 93 -4.73 -4.39 -20.56
N GLN A 94 -4.35 -5.63 -20.21
CA GLN A 94 -4.84 -6.83 -20.88
C GLN A 94 -6.31 -7.18 -20.55
N GLY A 95 -6.85 -6.66 -19.43
CA GLY A 95 -8.26 -6.81 -19.07
C GLY A 95 -9.22 -5.97 -19.92
N LEU A 96 -8.72 -4.91 -20.57
CA LEU A 96 -9.50 -4.03 -21.45
C LEU A 96 -9.54 -4.50 -22.91
N ALA A 97 -8.79 -5.54 -23.26
CA ALA A 97 -8.73 -6.05 -24.64
C ALA A 97 -9.82 -7.09 -24.98
N PHE A 98 -10.71 -7.41 -24.03
CA PHE A 98 -11.77 -8.41 -24.20
C PHE A 98 -13.19 -7.88 -23.91
N SER A 99 -13.42 -6.56 -23.96
CA SER A 99 -14.77 -5.96 -23.91
C SER A 99 -15.24 -5.47 -25.27
#